data_AF-A0A7G8GMH8-F1
#
_entry.id   AF-A0A7G8GMH8-F1
#
_cell.length_a   1.000
_cell.length_b   1.000
_cell.length_c   1.000
_cell.angle_alpha   90.00
_cell.angle_beta   90.00
_cell.angle_gamma   90.00
#
_symmetry.space_group_name_H-M   'P 1'
#
loop_
_entity.id
_entity.type
_entity.pdbx_description
1 polymer ?
#
loop_
_entity_poly.entity_id
_entity_poly.type
_entity_poly.pdbx_seq_one_letter_code
_entity_poly.pdbx_strand_id
1 'polypeptide(L)'
;MIAVSLLLLVASAAPANAMSECEFIIRTMNKLGSRMSVLRMTIASTDDKGEQDLASQQLDQYNADYRLAKKQFSKANCGDTWSRD
;
A
#
# COMPACT_ATOMS: atom_id res chain seq x y z
N MET A 1 23.15 -54.78 -5.45
CA MET A 1 23.58 -53.37 -5.66
C MET A 1 22.78 -52.89 -6.86
N ILE A 2 21.77 -52.04 -6.75
CA ILE A 2 21.84 -50.62 -6.41
C ILE A 2 20.48 -50.24 -5.79
N ALA A 3 20.49 -49.74 -4.55
CA ALA A 3 19.30 -49.12 -3.96
C ALA A 3 19.22 -47.69 -4.51
N VAL A 4 18.21 -47.43 -5.34
CA VAL A 4 17.93 -46.08 -5.85
C VAL A 4 17.25 -45.32 -4.72
N SER A 5 18.06 -44.69 -3.88
CA SER A 5 17.59 -43.74 -2.87
C SER A 5 17.08 -42.50 -3.57
N LEU A 6 15.76 -42.45 -3.79
CA LEU A 6 15.04 -41.27 -4.21
C LEU A 6 15.08 -40.25 -3.06
N LEU A 7 16.13 -39.43 -3.01
CA LEU A 7 16.17 -38.27 -2.12
C LEU A 7 15.06 -37.31 -2.57
N LEU A 8 13.97 -37.31 -1.80
CA LEU A 8 12.99 -36.24 -1.80
C LEU A 8 13.72 -34.93 -1.48
N LEU A 9 13.99 -34.13 -2.52
CA LEU A 9 14.26 -32.71 -2.37
C LEU A 9 12.97 -32.08 -1.82
N VAL A 10 12.83 -32.08 -0.49
CA VAL A 10 11.89 -31.19 0.19
C VAL A 10 12.45 -29.79 -0.01
N ALA A 11 12.04 -29.14 -1.10
CA ALA A 11 12.15 -27.71 -1.23
C ALA A 11 11.30 -27.13 -0.10
N SER A 12 11.92 -26.80 1.03
CA SER A 12 11.33 -25.99 2.07
C SER A 12 11.11 -24.61 1.46
N ALA A 13 9.97 -24.44 0.78
CA ALA A 13 9.46 -23.12 0.47
C ALA A 13 9.31 -22.43 1.82
N ALA A 14 10.20 -21.49 2.12
CA ALA A 14 10.08 -20.65 3.29
C ALA A 14 8.64 -20.11 3.29
N PRO A 15 7.92 -20.18 4.43
CA PRO A 15 6.57 -19.62 4.48
C PRO A 15 6.71 -18.16 4.07
N ALA A 16 6.11 -17.79 2.94
CA ALA A 16 5.93 -16.39 2.60
C ALA A 16 5.10 -15.83 3.76
N ASN A 17 5.72 -15.07 4.65
CA ASN A 17 5.02 -14.47 5.78
C ASN A 17 3.87 -13.64 5.20
N ALA A 18 2.66 -14.17 5.32
CA ALA A 18 1.48 -13.51 4.82
C ALA A 18 1.32 -12.22 5.63
N MET A 19 1.35 -11.09 4.92
CA MET A 19 1.13 -9.77 5.51
C MET A 19 -0.20 -9.77 6.25
N SER A 20 -0.22 -9.25 7.49
CA SER A 20 -1.47 -9.11 8.24
C SER A 20 -2.40 -8.08 7.57
N GLU A 21 -3.70 -8.19 7.82
CA GLU A 21 -4.68 -7.22 7.31
C GLU A 21 -4.33 -5.79 7.74
N CYS A 22 -3.97 -5.58 9.01
CA CYS A 22 -3.59 -4.26 9.51
C CYS A 22 -2.32 -3.72 8.86
N GLU A 23 -1.31 -4.56 8.65
CA GLU A 23 -0.09 -4.15 7.94
C GLU A 23 -0.39 -3.76 6.48
N PHE A 24 -1.28 -4.50 5.81
CA PHE A 24 -1.71 -4.17 4.47
C PHE A 24 -2.44 -2.82 4.41
N ILE A 25 -3.37 -2.56 5.34
CA ILE A 25 -4.11 -1.30 5.42
C ILE A 25 -3.16 -0.13 5.70
N ILE A 26 -2.24 -0.27 6.65
CA ILE A 26 -1.25 0.76 6.99
C ILE A 26 -0.36 1.08 5.78
N ARG A 27 0.19 0.05 5.11
CA ARG A 27 1.00 0.24 3.89
C ARG A 27 0.21 0.93 2.78
N THR A 28 -1.07 0.61 2.65
CA THR A 28 -1.98 1.26 1.69
C THR A 28 -2.16 2.74 2.01
N MET A 29 -2.45 3.09 3.26
CA MET A 29 -2.57 4.47 3.73
C MET A 29 -1.28 5.27 3.50
N ASN A 30 -0.12 4.70 3.84
CA ASN A 30 1.19 5.33 3.65
C ASN A 30 1.47 5.61 2.17
N LYS A 31 1.19 4.64 1.30
CA LYS A 31 1.39 4.76 -0.15
C LYS A 31 0.49 5.83 -0.76
N LEU A 32 -0.79 5.88 -0.36
CA LEU A 32 -1.74 6.91 -0.79
C LEU A 32 -1.27 8.30 -0.32
N GLY A 33 -0.90 8.45 0.95
CA GLY A 33 -0.42 9.72 1.51
C GLY A 33 0.81 10.25 0.77
N SER A 34 1.77 9.38 0.44
CA SER A 34 2.95 9.75 -0.36
C SER A 34 2.56 10.22 -1.77
N ARG A 35 1.71 9.48 -2.49
CA ARG A 35 1.24 9.86 -3.83
C ARG A 35 0.49 11.18 -3.83
N MET A 36 -0.37 11.39 -2.84
CA MET A 36 -1.09 12.66 -2.67
C MET A 36 -0.14 13.83 -2.42
N SER A 37 0.96 13.61 -1.68
CA SER A 37 1.99 14.64 -1.49
C SER A 37 2.66 15.02 -2.80
N VAL A 38 2.96 14.04 -3.66
CA VAL A 38 3.54 14.30 -4.99
C VAL A 38 2.58 15.10 -5.86
N LEU A 39 1.30 14.74 -5.91
CA LEU A 39 0.30 15.47 -6.70
C LEU A 39 0.14 16.92 -6.23
N ARG A 40 0.13 17.15 -4.91
CA ARG A 40 0.09 18.52 -4.37
C ARG A 40 1.32 19.33 -4.78
N MET A 41 2.48 18.70 -4.81
CA MET A 41 3.70 19.34 -5.32
C MET A 41 3.55 19.67 -6.81
N THR A 42 3.09 18.72 -7.63
CA THR A 42 2.84 18.95 -9.07
C THR A 42 1.91 20.14 -9.31
N ILE A 43 0.77 20.19 -8.61
CA ILE A 43 -0.20 21.30 -8.71
C ILE A 43 0.46 22.64 -8.36
N ALA A 44 1.33 22.67 -7.35
CA ALA A 44 2.01 23.89 -6.91
C ALA A 44 3.21 24.29 -7.79
N SER A 45 3.78 23.37 -8.57
CA SER A 45 5.05 23.58 -9.27
C SER A 45 4.93 23.80 -10.78
N THR A 46 3.82 23.43 -11.40
CA THR A 46 3.62 23.56 -12.86
C THR A 46 2.71 24.74 -13.18
N ASP A 47 2.95 25.43 -14.30
CA ASP A 47 2.06 26.46 -14.86
C ASP A 47 1.12 25.89 -15.95
N ASP A 48 1.29 24.62 -16.31
CA ASP A 48 0.41 23.94 -17.27
C ASP A 48 -0.94 23.60 -16.60
N LYS A 49 -2.00 24.30 -17.02
CA LYS A 49 -3.35 24.09 -16.50
C LYS A 49 -3.88 22.67 -16.72
N GLY A 50 -3.54 22.04 -17.85
CA GLY A 50 -3.95 20.67 -18.13
C GLY A 50 -3.30 19.67 -17.16
N GLU A 51 -2.01 19.87 -16.85
CA GLU A 51 -1.34 19.09 -15.82
C GLU A 51 -1.92 19.33 -14.41
N GLN A 52 -2.23 20.59 -14.07
CA GLN A 52 -2.86 20.92 -12.78
C GLN A 52 -4.24 20.26 -12.65
N ASP A 53 -5.07 20.30 -13.70
CA ASP A 53 -6.42 19.72 -13.69
C ASP A 53 -6.36 18.19 -13.55
N LEU A 54 -5.47 17.53 -14.30
CA LEU A 54 -5.24 16.09 -14.19
C LEU A 54 -4.74 15.70 -12.80
N ALA A 55 -3.77 16.43 -12.26
CA ALA A 55 -3.23 16.18 -10.92
C ALA A 55 -4.30 16.39 -9.83
N SER A 56 -5.15 17.40 -9.98
CA SER A 56 -6.26 17.69 -9.07
C SER A 56 -7.31 16.59 -9.08
N GLN A 57 -7.73 16.13 -10.27
CA GLN A 57 -8.66 15.01 -10.39
C GLN A 57 -8.10 13.73 -9.75
N GLN A 58 -6.83 13.42 -10.00
CA GLN A 58 -6.18 12.26 -9.39
C GLN A 58 -6.05 12.39 -7.87
N LEU A 59 -5.81 13.60 -7.37
CA LEU A 59 -5.71 13.90 -5.94
C LEU A 59 -7.06 13.69 -5.25
N ASP A 60 -8.17 14.07 -5.88
CA ASP A 60 -9.52 13.85 -5.37
C ASP A 60 -9.85 12.36 -5.23
N GLN A 61 -9.49 11.56 -6.23
CA GLN A 61 -9.64 10.10 -6.15
C GLN A 61 -8.83 9.52 -4.98
N TYR A 62 -7.56 9.90 -4.85
CA TYR A 62 -6.73 9.39 -3.74
C TYR A 62 -7.16 9.89 -2.36
N ASN A 63 -7.77 11.08 -2.26
CA ASN A 63 -8.41 11.52 -1.02
C ASN A 63 -9.58 10.59 -0.64
N ALA A 64 -10.41 10.20 -1.60
CA ALA A 64 -11.52 9.27 -1.35
C ALA A 64 -11.00 7.89 -0.92
N ASP A 65 -9.99 7.37 -1.62
CA ASP A 65 -9.37 6.07 -1.32
C ASP A 65 -8.70 6.07 0.06
N TYR A 66 -8.00 7.16 0.42
CA TYR A 66 -7.36 7.29 1.73
C TYR A 66 -8.39 7.32 2.86
N ARG A 67 -9.51 8.04 2.67
CA ARG A 67 -10.62 8.05 3.64
C ARG A 67 -11.24 6.67 3.79
N LEU A 68 -11.37 5.91 2.70
CA LEU A 68 -11.86 4.53 2.74
C LEU A 68 -10.88 3.63 3.51
N ALA A 69 -9.58 3.68 3.21
CA ALA A 69 -8.57 2.90 3.91
C ALA A 69 -8.55 3.22 5.42
N LYS A 70 -8.67 4.50 5.79
CA LYS A 70 -8.78 4.92 7.19
C LYS A 70 -10.04 4.35 7.88
N LYS A 71 -11.17 4.28 7.18
CA LYS A 71 -12.37 3.60 7.71
C LYS A 71 -12.14 2.11 7.92
N GLN A 72 -11.43 1.44 7.00
CA GLN A 72 -11.08 0.03 7.16
C GLN A 72 -10.13 -0.20 8.33
N PHE A 73 -9.14 0.66 8.52
CA PHE A 73 -8.23 0.62 9.68
C PHE A 73 -9.01 0.62 11.01
N SER A 74 -9.98 1.54 11.13
CA SER A 74 -10.84 1.62 12.31
C SER A 74 -11.75 0.40 12.45
N LYS A 75 -12.36 -0.07 11.36
CA LYS A 75 -13.25 -1.24 11.36
C LYS A 75 -12.53 -2.54 11.75
N ALA A 76 -11.29 -2.70 11.29
CA ALA A 76 -10.45 -3.86 11.58
C ALA A 76 -9.80 -3.80 12.97
N ASN A 77 -10.08 -2.75 13.77
CA ASN A 77 -9.52 -2.54 15.10
C ASN A 77 -7.98 -2.61 15.13
N CYS A 78 -7.33 -2.00 14.13
CA CYS A 78 -5.87 -2.04 13.97
C CYS A 78 -5.09 -1.16 14.96
N GLY A 79 -5.77 -0.53 15.92
CA GLY A 79 -5.21 0.33 16.96
C GLY A 79 -5.87 1.71 17.03
N ASP A 80 -5.55 2.47 18.09
CA ASP A 80 -6.20 3.75 18.37
C ASP A 80 -5.60 4.92 17.57
N THR A 81 -4.32 4.84 17.21
CA THR A 81 -3.61 5.88 16.46
C THR A 81 -2.75 5.25 15.38
N TRP A 82 -2.99 5.63 14.12
CA TRP A 82 -2.09 5.34 13.01
C TRP A 82 -0.82 6.20 13.18
N SER A 83 0.31 5.55 13.43
CA SER A 83 1.62 6.20 13.34
C SER A 83 2.21 5.99 11.95
N ARG A 84 2.87 7.03 11.43
CA ARG A 84 3.57 7.01 10.15
C ARG A 84 5.06 6.68 10.30
N ASP A 85 5.50 6.45 11.54
CA ASP A 85 6.88 6.17 11.93
C ASP A 85 7.28 4.72 11.69
#